data_AF-A0A1Y5JXH5-F1
#
_entry.id   AF-A0A1Y5JXH5-F1
#
_cell.length_a   1.000
_cell.length_b   1.000
_cell.length_c   1.000
_cell.angle_alpha   90.00
_cell.angle_beta   90.00
_cell.angle_gamma   90.00
#
_symmetry.space_group_name_H-M   'P 1'
#
loop_
_entity.id
_entity.type
_entity.pdbx_description
1 polymer ?
#
loop_
_entity_poly.entity_id
_entity_poly.type
_entity_poly.pdbx_seq_one_letter_code
_entity_poly.pdbx_strand_id
1 'polypeptide(L)'
;MKMISYWKNIEEIHEDDGLVLIVGWYDHKHEYNGGQKSLGVHWGTYPQSRGILSPCVIPKETSDAMLSGLLHKAVTENNKGLIQNITKAIEFLNS
;
A
#
# COMPACT_ATOMS: atom_id res chain seq x y z
N MET A 1 -17.66 -21.02 2.22
CA MET A 1 -17.14 -19.63 2.29
C MET A 1 -15.67 -19.69 1.88
N LYS A 2 -15.26 -18.97 0.83
CA LYS A 2 -13.89 -19.10 0.29
C LYS A 2 -12.96 -18.22 1.13
N MET A 3 -12.04 -18.83 1.88
CA MET A 3 -10.93 -18.16 2.57
C MET A 3 -9.95 -17.59 1.54
N ILE A 4 -10.27 -16.43 0.98
CA ILE A 4 -9.41 -15.74 0.01
C ILE A 4 -9.06 -14.40 0.63
N SER A 5 -7.76 -14.08 0.67
CA SER A 5 -7.29 -12.75 1.01
C SER A 5 -7.33 -11.86 -0.22
N TYR A 6 -7.76 -10.63 -0.08
CA TYR A 6 -7.90 -9.70 -1.21
C TYR A 6 -7.85 -8.25 -0.75
N TRP A 7 -7.53 -7.38 -1.71
CA TRP A 7 -7.47 -5.94 -1.53
C TRP A 7 -8.75 -5.27 -2.04
N LYS A 8 -9.16 -4.18 -1.38
CA LYS A 8 -10.29 -3.33 -1.78
C LYS A 8 -9.85 -1.87 -1.75
N ASN A 9 -10.39 -1.06 -2.66
CA ASN A 9 -10.13 0.39 -2.75
C ASN A 9 -8.63 0.71 -2.76
N ILE A 10 -7.93 0.13 -3.74
CA ILE A 10 -6.48 0.28 -3.89
C ILE A 10 -6.17 1.64 -4.54
N GLU A 11 -5.18 2.33 -4.01
CA GLU A 11 -4.58 3.53 -4.62
C GLU A 11 -3.05 3.35 -4.68
N GLU A 12 -2.45 3.62 -5.84
CA GLU A 12 -1.00 3.65 -6.04
C GLU A 12 -0.43 4.99 -5.56
N ILE A 13 0.58 4.94 -4.69
CA ILE A 13 1.09 6.13 -4.00
C ILE A 13 2.54 6.48 -4.39
N HIS A 14 3.29 5.50 -4.89
CA HIS A 14 4.68 5.65 -5.29
C HIS A 14 5.07 4.54 -6.27
N GLU A 15 5.85 4.89 -7.28
CA GLU A 15 6.46 3.95 -8.23
C GLU A 15 7.96 4.22 -8.31
N ASP A 16 8.75 3.15 -8.31
CA ASP A 16 10.21 3.18 -8.46
C ASP A 16 10.69 1.92 -9.18
N ASP A 17 11.07 2.07 -10.45
CA ASP A 17 11.56 0.99 -11.33
C ASP A 17 10.66 -0.26 -11.31
N GLY A 18 9.35 -0.03 -11.50
CA GLY A 18 8.32 -1.05 -11.50
C GLY A 18 7.87 -1.52 -10.12
N LEU A 19 8.54 -1.14 -9.03
CA LEU A 19 8.02 -1.34 -7.67
C LEU A 19 6.95 -0.30 -7.39
N VAL A 20 5.72 -0.74 -7.20
CA VAL A 20 4.57 0.12 -6.93
C VAL A 20 4.09 -0.09 -5.50
N LEU A 21 4.12 0.99 -4.71
CA LEU A 21 3.49 1.02 -3.39
C LEU A 21 2.02 1.41 -3.52
N ILE A 22 1.19 0.71 -2.76
CA ILE A 22 -0.25 0.93 -2.72
C ILE A 22 -0.75 1.09 -1.29
N VAL A 23 -1.86 1.80 -1.13
CA VAL A 23 -2.69 1.74 0.08
C VAL A 23 -4.08 1.23 -0.24
N GLY A 24 -4.71 0.59 0.73
CA GLY A 24 -6.09 0.12 0.59
C GLY A 24 -6.51 -0.71 1.79
N TRP A 25 -7.64 -1.39 1.64
CA TRP A 25 -8.16 -2.31 2.66
C TRP A 25 -7.75 -3.74 2.31
N TYR A 26 -6.91 -4.34 3.15
CA TYR A 26 -6.52 -5.73 3.02
C TYR A 26 -7.39 -6.61 3.93
N ASP A 27 -8.14 -7.52 3.31
CA ASP A 27 -8.99 -8.46 4.02
C ASP A 27 -8.30 -9.83 4.07
N HIS A 28 -7.61 -10.12 5.17
CA HIS A 28 -6.95 -11.42 5.34
C HIS A 28 -8.00 -12.50 5.62
N LYS A 29 -8.17 -13.45 4.70
CA LYS A 29 -9.04 -14.63 4.88
C LYS A 29 -10.50 -14.34 5.26
N HIS A 30 -11.03 -13.14 5.01
CA HIS A 30 -12.37 -12.72 5.48
C HIS A 30 -12.48 -12.68 7.02
N GLU A 31 -11.35 -12.57 7.71
CA GLU A 31 -11.27 -12.60 9.17
C GLU A 31 -11.67 -11.27 9.80
N TYR A 32 -11.55 -10.18 9.06
CA TYR A 32 -11.90 -8.83 9.51
C TYR A 32 -13.07 -8.31 8.68
N ASN A 33 -14.18 -7.99 9.34
CA ASN A 33 -15.47 -7.59 8.76
C ASN A 33 -15.39 -6.20 8.07
N GLY A 34 -14.56 -6.08 7.02
CA GLY A 34 -14.19 -4.82 6.37
C GLY A 34 -12.74 -4.76 5.86
N GLY A 35 -11.85 -5.64 6.35
CA GLY A 35 -10.40 -5.58 6.11
C GLY A 35 -9.66 -4.58 7.01
N GLN A 36 -8.33 -4.61 6.97
CA GLN A 36 -7.45 -3.68 7.68
C GLN A 36 -6.82 -2.71 6.67
N LYS A 37 -6.80 -1.41 6.98
CA LYS A 37 -6.04 -0.46 6.17
C LYS A 37 -4.57 -0.84 6.21
N SER A 38 -3.96 -0.99 5.03
CA SER A 38 -2.62 -1.55 4.90
C SER A 38 -1.85 -0.89 3.77
N LEU A 39 -0.54 -0.85 3.94
CA LEU A 39 0.39 -0.58 2.84
C LEU A 39 0.71 -1.90 2.14
N GLY A 40 0.74 -1.88 0.83
CA GLY A 40 1.12 -3.03 0.03
C GLY A 40 2.08 -2.67 -1.09
N VAL A 41 2.58 -3.71 -1.75
CA VAL A 41 3.50 -3.59 -2.87
C VAL A 41 3.18 -4.59 -3.97
N HIS A 42 3.30 -4.14 -5.21
CA HIS A 42 3.27 -4.99 -6.40
C HIS A 42 4.27 -4.50 -7.45
N TRP A 43 4.51 -5.33 -8.45
CA TRP A 43 5.33 -5.05 -9.62
C TRP A 43 4.49 -5.22 -10.88
N GLY A 44 3.69 -4.19 -11.19
CA GLY A 44 2.70 -4.24 -12.26
C GLY A 44 1.70 -5.37 -12.05
N THR A 45 1.88 -6.48 -12.77
CA THR A 45 0.98 -7.63 -12.69
C THR A 45 1.36 -8.66 -11.63
N TYR A 46 2.50 -8.54 -10.95
CA TYR A 46 2.98 -9.47 -9.91
C TYR A 46 2.88 -8.86 -8.51
N PRO A 47 2.66 -9.61 -7.43
CA PRO A 47 2.35 -11.05 -7.38
C PRO A 47 0.94 -11.39 -7.84
N GLN A 48 0.72 -12.62 -8.31
CA GLN A 48 -0.61 -13.12 -8.67
C GLN A 48 -0.99 -14.34 -7.86
N SER A 49 -2.26 -14.42 -7.50
CA SER A 49 -2.89 -15.63 -7.00
C SER A 49 -4.03 -16.00 -7.96
N ARG A 50 -3.93 -17.18 -8.58
CA ARG A 50 -4.93 -17.67 -9.56
C ARG A 50 -5.19 -16.68 -10.71
N GLY A 51 -4.14 -16.00 -11.18
CA GLY A 51 -4.22 -15.02 -12.28
C GLY A 51 -4.74 -13.64 -11.87
N ILE A 52 -4.96 -13.38 -10.58
CA ILE A 52 -5.42 -12.11 -10.05
C ILE A 52 -4.28 -11.46 -9.27
N LEU A 53 -4.05 -10.16 -9.50
CA LEU A 53 -3.07 -9.37 -8.74
C LEU A 53 -3.36 -9.49 -7.23
N SER A 54 -2.34 -9.87 -6.47
CA SER A 54 -2.44 -10.19 -5.05
C SER A 54 -1.34 -9.47 -4.26
N PRO A 55 -1.30 -8.12 -4.25
CA PRO A 55 -0.19 -7.35 -3.71
C PRO A 55 0.24 -7.81 -2.31
N CYS A 56 1.54 -7.79 -2.05
CA CYS A 56 2.10 -8.16 -0.75
C CYS A 56 1.75 -7.08 0.27
N VAL A 57 1.32 -7.48 1.46
CA VAL A 57 1.08 -6.55 2.58
C VAL A 57 2.39 -6.29 3.32
N ILE A 58 2.63 -5.03 3.64
CA ILE A 58 3.79 -4.60 4.43
C ILE A 58 3.34 -4.46 5.90
N PRO A 59 4.05 -5.07 6.87
CA PRO A 59 3.74 -4.94 8.28
C PRO A 59 3.74 -3.48 8.75
N LYS A 60 2.89 -3.15 9.72
CA LYS A 60 2.66 -1.76 10.14
C LYS A 60 3.93 -0.99 10.48
N GLU A 61 4.81 -1.54 11.31
CA GLU A 61 6.05 -0.82 11.71
C GLU A 61 6.96 -0.53 10.51
N THR A 62 7.08 -1.49 9.59
CA THR A 62 7.84 -1.31 8.34
C THR A 62 7.17 -0.30 7.42
N SER A 63 5.84 -0.34 7.32
CA SER A 63 5.05 0.63 6.56
C SER A 63 5.28 2.05 7.05
N ASP A 64 5.21 2.28 8.36
CA ASP A 64 5.40 3.59 8.98
C ASP A 64 6.82 4.13 8.71
N ALA A 65 7.83 3.27 8.82
CA ALA A 65 9.22 3.63 8.52
C ALA A 65 9.44 3.96 7.04
N MET A 66 8.89 3.16 6.13
CA MET A 66 9.00 3.39 4.68
C MET A 66 8.36 4.70 4.26
N LEU A 67 7.13 4.98 4.70
CA LEU A 67 6.43 6.22 4.37
C LEU A 67 7.15 7.45 4.94
N SER A 68 7.71 7.34 6.16
CA SER A 68 8.49 8.41 6.76
C SER A 68 9.76 8.72 5.95
N GLY A 69 10.49 7.68 5.52
CA GLY A 69 11.68 7.83 4.68
C GLY A 69 11.37 8.42 3.31
N LEU A 70 10.29 7.96 2.67
CA LEU A 70 9.83 8.49 1.39
C LEU A 70 9.40 9.95 1.49
N LEU A 71 8.68 10.31 2.56
CA LEU A 71 8.28 11.70 2.79
C LEU A 71 9.50 12.60 3.01
N HIS A 72 10.48 12.17 3.81
CA HIS A 72 11.72 12.91 4.01
C HIS A 72 12.47 13.14 2.68
N LYS A 73 12.60 12.10 1.85
CA LYS A 73 13.21 12.20 0.51
C LYS A 73 12.43 13.21 -0.34
N ALA A 74 11.10 13.09 -0.41
CA ALA A 74 10.25 13.96 -1.20
C ALA A 74 10.36 15.43 -0.78
N VAL A 75 10.43 15.71 0.52
CA VAL A 75 10.66 17.06 1.07
C VAL A 75 12.05 17.58 0.68
N THR A 76 13.08 16.74 0.86
CA THR A 76 14.47 17.10 0.51
C THR A 76 14.61 17.47 -0.97
N GLU A 77 13.90 16.76 -1.84
CA GLU A 77 13.89 16.97 -3.30
C GLU A 77 12.87 18.03 -3.76
N ASN A 78 12.10 18.63 -2.83
CA ASN A 78 10.98 19.54 -3.12
C ASN A 78 9.94 18.95 -4.11
N ASN A 79 9.73 17.63 -4.06
CA ASN A 79 8.79 16.91 -4.90
C ASN A 79 7.36 17.01 -4.33
N LYS A 80 6.67 18.10 -4.65
CA LYS A 80 5.32 18.40 -4.14
C LYS A 80 4.28 17.31 -4.42
N GLY A 81 4.37 16.64 -5.58
CA GLY A 81 3.44 15.56 -5.94
C GLY A 81 3.62 14.35 -5.03
N LEU A 82 4.87 13.92 -4.82
CA LEU A 82 5.16 12.80 -3.93
C LEU A 82 4.85 13.14 -2.46
N ILE A 83 5.13 14.36 -2.01
CA ILE A 83 4.73 14.84 -0.67
C ILE A 83 3.22 14.65 -0.49
N GLN A 84 2.40 15.15 -1.42
CA GLN A 84 0.95 15.06 -1.32
C GLN A 84 0.46 13.61 -1.29
N ASN A 85 1.00 12.74 -2.15
CA ASN A 85 0.60 11.33 -2.22
C ASN A 85 0.96 10.58 -0.93
N ILE A 86 2.18 10.74 -0.43
CA ILE A 86 2.63 10.07 0.80
C ILE A 86 1.89 10.62 2.03
N THR A 87 1.63 11.93 2.11
CA THR A 87 0.82 12.49 3.20
C THR A 87 -0.59 11.91 3.23
N LYS A 88 -1.28 11.82 2.08
CA LYS A 88 -2.59 11.17 1.99
C LYS A 88 -2.55 9.71 2.40
N ALA A 89 -1.51 8.98 2.00
CA ALA A 89 -1.31 7.58 2.40
C ALA A 89 -1.18 7.43 3.93
N ILE A 90 -0.40 8.30 4.57
CA ILE A 90 -0.24 8.33 6.03
C ILE A 90 -1.57 8.66 6.72
N GLU A 91 -2.31 9.66 6.23
CA GLU A 91 -3.63 10.04 6.76
C GLU A 91 -4.64 8.90 6.63
N PHE A 92 -4.64 8.20 5.48
CA PHE A 92 -5.49 7.05 5.26
C PHE A 92 -5.22 5.96 6.30
N LEU A 93 -3.94 5.60 6.53
CA LEU A 93 -3.56 4.51 7.44
C LEU A 93 -3.79 4.83 8.93
N ASN A 94 -3.85 6.11 9.30
CA ASN A 94 -4.01 6.56 10.70
C ASN A 94 -5.42 7.03 11.07
N SER A 95 -6.36 7.03 10.11
CA SER A 95 -7.78 7.33 10.36
C SER A 95 -8.58 6.09 10.74
#